data_AF-A0A946B691-F1
#
_entry.id   AF-A0A946B691-F1
#
_cell.length_a   1.000
_cell.length_b   1.000
_cell.length_c   1.000
_cell.angle_alpha   90.00
_cell.angle_beta   90.00
_cell.angle_gamma   90.00
#
_symmetry.space_group_name_H-M   'P 1'
#
loop_
_entity.id
_entity.type
_entity.pdbx_description
1 polymer ?
#
loop_
_entity_poly.entity_id
_entity_poly.type
_entity_poly.pdbx_seq_one_letter_code
_entity_poly.pdbx_strand_id
1 'polypeptide(L)'
;MSAMVRRATLGFIAVCTVLAGPLTGAILKAPAWANQAVAQPVTDKDIRWRMPVRLHFDPNAGQLIGEALSHSGESLPLLITLPSLAETADPFDGYLDQSGGLVPVSREWLPDLPGVAAGWTVTIETPPGYSAVPYPGGTVQQSASGNLTTFEAQPLIARAPLIIGKFEMAEREANGVTLRTFFTKQNARLADSYLDAAGEAIASLSDRIGPYPYEAFSVVESPLPVGIGYPGFTLVSGRILPMPFMRGRSLWHEIAHVWWGNGVFVDYERGNWAEGFAAFFADYALAESAGKGLEHRYDWLLEYDALPGSADYPLRQFVTKSHGQSQAIGYGKAAMVLVMLRQKIGLKAFDAGVQRFWRVNKFKTASWTEIEAAFQAETPMPLGPFFQRWLDEPGALAANAADTDFLTFRSLAQNERIQTLRSLSSAAAVAIEALPGAPVSTDIGKLNAPDGLPVLVGSRAALQARVAKMPPTGVAAIWATQDKQGRNVIAIHAPDDRTLTGLVARSRHYGRWSWLVVQESGRPQRGRWEIGG
;
A
#
# COMPACT_ATOMS: atom_id res chain seq x y z
N MET A 1 -12.96 -66.51 5.14
CA MET A 1 -11.65 -67.16 4.90
C MET A 1 -11.12 -66.69 3.55
N SER A 2 -9.87 -66.22 3.59
CA SER A 2 -8.98 -65.68 2.57
C SER A 2 -9.18 -65.98 1.09
N ALA A 3 -8.95 -64.96 0.25
CA ALA A 3 -7.92 -65.03 -0.80
C ALA A 3 -7.48 -63.62 -1.26
N MET A 4 -6.17 -63.50 -1.49
CA MET A 4 -5.42 -62.33 -1.98
C MET A 4 -5.95 -61.72 -3.27
N VAL A 5 -5.86 -60.38 -3.40
CA VAL A 5 -5.64 -59.72 -4.69
C VAL A 5 -4.55 -58.66 -4.51
N ARG A 6 -3.45 -58.85 -5.23
CA ARG A 6 -2.38 -57.86 -5.45
C ARG A 6 -2.98 -56.65 -6.19
N ARG A 7 -2.72 -55.43 -5.72
CA ARG A 7 -2.93 -54.22 -6.54
C ARG A 7 -1.59 -53.68 -7.03
N ALA A 8 -1.53 -53.55 -8.35
CA ALA A 8 -0.43 -53.04 -9.13
C ALA A 8 -0.22 -51.54 -8.92
N THR A 9 1.03 -51.16 -9.06
CA THR A 9 1.59 -49.83 -9.25
C THR A 9 0.84 -49.06 -10.35
N LEU A 10 0.41 -47.83 -10.05
CA LEU A 10 0.11 -46.79 -11.03
C LEU A 10 0.57 -45.48 -10.40
N GLY A 11 1.81 -45.10 -10.69
CA GLY A 11 2.31 -43.75 -10.48
C GLY A 11 1.59 -42.83 -11.46
N PHE A 12 0.81 -41.89 -10.93
CA PHE A 12 0.25 -40.81 -11.71
C PHE A 12 1.29 -39.70 -11.83
N ILE A 13 1.82 -39.55 -13.04
CA ILE A 13 2.48 -38.34 -13.51
C ILE A 13 1.37 -37.28 -13.66
N ALA A 14 1.40 -36.24 -12.85
CA ALA A 14 0.52 -35.08 -13.03
C ALA A 14 1.15 -34.16 -14.09
N VAL A 15 0.63 -34.28 -15.32
CA VAL A 15 0.91 -33.45 -16.48
C VAL A 15 0.26 -32.07 -16.30
N CYS A 16 1.03 -31.00 -16.51
CA CYS A 16 0.52 -29.63 -16.60
C CYS A 16 -0.33 -29.44 -17.87
N THR A 17 -1.67 -29.47 -17.76
CA THR A 17 -2.59 -28.87 -18.75
C THR A 17 -3.99 -28.61 -18.17
N VAL A 18 -4.49 -27.36 -18.15
CA VAL A 18 -5.93 -26.99 -18.26
C VAL A 18 -6.00 -25.52 -18.75
N LEU A 19 -6.14 -25.25 -20.05
CA LEU A 19 -7.38 -25.04 -20.86
C LEU A 19 -8.03 -23.64 -20.76
N ALA A 20 -8.18 -23.02 -21.93
CA ALA A 20 -8.75 -21.71 -22.19
C ALA A 20 -10.29 -21.70 -22.28
N GLY A 21 -10.92 -20.57 -21.90
CA GLY A 21 -12.32 -20.25 -22.21
C GLY A 21 -12.72 -18.85 -21.68
N PRO A 22 -13.50 -18.03 -22.44
CA PRO A 22 -13.78 -16.64 -22.10
C PRO A 22 -15.06 -16.50 -21.26
N LEU A 23 -15.18 -15.45 -20.43
CA LEU A 23 -16.42 -14.72 -20.15
C LEU A 23 -16.20 -13.56 -19.14
N THR A 24 -16.53 -12.36 -19.63
CA THR A 24 -17.05 -11.15 -18.97
C THR A 24 -17.19 -11.09 -17.45
N GLY A 25 -16.63 -10.03 -16.86
CA GLY A 25 -17.26 -9.23 -15.79
C GLY A 25 -17.33 -9.86 -14.39
N ALA A 26 -16.24 -9.79 -13.63
CA ALA A 26 -16.29 -9.83 -12.17
C ALA A 26 -15.10 -9.11 -11.55
N ILE A 27 -15.40 -8.30 -10.54
CA ILE A 27 -14.51 -7.47 -9.73
C ILE A 27 -13.46 -8.33 -9.01
N LEU A 28 -12.22 -7.80 -8.94
CA LEU A 28 -11.02 -8.38 -8.31
C LEU A 28 -11.32 -9.13 -7.00
N LYS A 29 -11.19 -10.46 -7.03
CA LYS A 29 -11.04 -11.29 -5.83
C LYS A 29 -9.57 -11.25 -5.41
N ALA A 30 -9.31 -11.16 -4.10
CA ALA A 30 -7.99 -11.42 -3.55
C ALA A 30 -7.45 -12.74 -4.12
N PRO A 31 -6.16 -12.81 -4.53
CA PRO A 31 -5.62 -14.02 -5.10
C PRO A 31 -5.72 -15.18 -4.10
N ALA A 32 -6.01 -16.39 -4.59
CA ALA A 32 -6.39 -17.56 -3.79
C ALA A 32 -5.34 -18.01 -2.74
N TRP A 33 -4.11 -17.49 -2.78
CA TRP A 33 -3.09 -17.74 -1.76
C TRP A 33 -3.36 -16.99 -0.44
N ALA A 34 -4.17 -15.92 -0.45
CA ALA A 34 -4.65 -15.29 0.77
C ALA A 34 -5.60 -16.20 1.59
N ASN A 35 -6.09 -17.30 1.01
CA ASN A 35 -7.04 -18.23 1.63
C ASN A 35 -6.50 -19.66 1.82
N GLN A 36 -5.19 -19.88 1.68
CA GLN A 36 -4.62 -21.17 2.06
C GLN A 36 -4.02 -21.06 3.45
N ALA A 37 -4.73 -21.61 4.44
CA ALA A 37 -4.15 -21.99 5.72
C ALA A 37 -2.91 -22.86 5.44
N VAL A 38 -1.73 -22.25 5.55
CA VAL A 38 -0.46 -22.95 5.33
C VAL A 38 -0.30 -23.94 6.47
N ALA A 39 -0.24 -25.23 6.13
CA ALA A 39 0.21 -26.28 7.04
C ALA A 39 1.51 -25.84 7.74
N GLN A 40 1.69 -26.22 9.01
CA GLN A 40 2.79 -25.81 9.88
C GLN A 40 4.10 -25.46 9.13
N PRO A 41 4.67 -24.26 9.33
CA PRO A 41 5.76 -23.75 8.52
C PRO A 41 7.01 -24.64 8.58
N VAL A 42 7.50 -25.09 7.42
CA VAL A 42 8.77 -25.81 7.25
C VAL A 42 9.92 -24.84 7.48
N THR A 43 10.59 -24.90 8.64
CA THR A 43 11.73 -24.02 8.94
C THR A 43 12.98 -24.40 8.14
N ASP A 44 14.00 -23.54 8.06
CA ASP A 44 15.27 -23.86 7.37
C ASP A 44 15.96 -25.12 7.96
N LYS A 45 15.68 -25.46 9.22
CA LYS A 45 16.11 -26.72 9.85
C LYS A 45 15.40 -27.96 9.32
N ASP A 46 14.23 -27.78 8.72
CA ASP A 46 13.40 -28.84 8.15
C ASP A 46 13.69 -29.04 6.66
N ILE A 47 14.40 -28.10 6.01
CA ILE A 47 14.86 -28.23 4.61
C ILE A 47 15.99 -29.25 4.57
N ARG A 48 15.67 -30.46 4.10
CA ARG A 48 16.63 -31.56 3.97
C ARG A 48 17.34 -31.59 2.62
N TRP A 49 16.81 -30.85 1.64
CA TRP A 49 17.29 -30.85 0.27
C TRP A 49 16.85 -29.57 -0.45
N ARG A 50 17.69 -29.08 -1.37
CA ARG A 50 17.42 -27.92 -2.23
C ARG A 50 17.42 -28.37 -3.67
N MET A 51 16.31 -28.17 -4.36
CA MET A 51 16.12 -28.54 -5.76
C MET A 51 16.88 -27.58 -6.66
N PRO A 52 17.86 -28.05 -7.45
CA PRO A 52 18.47 -27.24 -8.49
C PRO A 52 17.42 -26.92 -9.57
N VAL A 53 17.26 -25.65 -9.90
CA VAL A 53 16.41 -25.16 -10.99
C VAL A 53 17.27 -24.29 -11.90
N ARG A 54 17.29 -24.62 -13.19
CA ARG A 54 17.99 -23.84 -14.22
C ARG A 54 16.99 -23.37 -15.25
N LEU A 55 17.01 -22.08 -15.57
CA LEU A 55 16.14 -21.47 -16.57
C LEU A 55 16.98 -20.60 -17.52
N HIS A 56 16.59 -20.59 -18.78
CA HIS A 56 17.14 -19.75 -19.83
C HIS A 56 16.02 -18.89 -20.42
N PHE A 57 16.21 -17.58 -20.44
CA PHE A 57 15.26 -16.65 -21.02
C PHE A 57 15.51 -16.46 -22.53
N ASP A 58 14.53 -16.85 -23.35
CA ASP A 58 14.51 -16.57 -24.79
C ASP A 58 13.56 -15.40 -25.08
N PRO A 59 14.07 -14.17 -25.25
CA PRO A 59 13.22 -13.01 -25.52
C PRO A 59 12.54 -13.08 -26.89
N ASN A 60 13.12 -13.78 -27.88
CA ASN A 60 12.57 -13.80 -29.24
C ASN A 60 11.29 -14.64 -29.29
N ALA A 61 11.27 -15.75 -28.55
CA ALA A 61 10.10 -16.60 -28.41
C ALA A 61 9.18 -16.19 -27.24
N GLY A 62 9.61 -15.28 -26.36
CA GLY A 62 8.82 -14.84 -25.20
C GLY A 62 8.61 -15.95 -24.17
N GLN A 63 9.67 -16.73 -23.90
CA GLN A 63 9.58 -17.92 -23.07
C GLN A 63 10.78 -18.09 -22.14
N LEU A 64 10.58 -18.83 -21.05
CA LEU A 64 11.64 -19.39 -20.21
C LEU A 64 11.64 -20.90 -20.38
N ILE A 65 12.81 -21.47 -20.70
CA ILE A 65 12.99 -22.91 -20.86
C ILE A 65 14.07 -23.38 -19.90
N GLY A 66 13.91 -24.55 -19.33
CA GLY A 66 14.97 -25.15 -18.54
C GLY A 66 14.59 -26.46 -17.90
N GLU A 67 15.15 -26.72 -16.72
CA GLU A 67 14.92 -27.96 -15.98
C GLU A 67 15.02 -27.75 -14.47
N ALA A 68 14.33 -28.61 -13.72
CA ALA A 68 14.55 -28.83 -12.31
C ALA A 68 15.07 -30.26 -12.09
N LEU A 69 16.00 -30.46 -11.16
CA LEU A 69 16.52 -31.80 -10.85
C LEU A 69 15.85 -32.33 -9.59
N SER A 70 15.19 -33.48 -9.68
CA SER A 70 14.57 -34.14 -8.53
C SER A 70 15.62 -34.68 -7.54
N HIS A 71 15.17 -35.12 -6.36
CA HIS A 71 16.07 -35.73 -5.37
C HIS A 71 16.75 -37.02 -5.87
N SER A 72 16.14 -37.73 -6.83
CA SER A 72 16.73 -38.90 -7.48
C SER A 72 17.66 -38.56 -8.66
N GLY A 73 17.83 -37.27 -8.97
CA GLY A 73 18.62 -36.78 -10.11
C GLY A 73 17.88 -36.83 -11.45
N GLU A 74 16.56 -37.08 -11.44
CA GLU A 74 15.75 -37.01 -12.65
C GLU A 74 15.55 -35.55 -13.08
N SER A 75 15.76 -35.26 -14.36
CA SER A 75 15.49 -33.95 -14.93
C SER A 75 14.01 -33.79 -15.26
N LEU A 76 13.41 -32.73 -14.71
CA LEU A 76 12.04 -32.29 -14.94
C LEU A 76 12.09 -31.09 -15.87
N PRO A 77 11.71 -31.20 -17.15
CA PRO A 77 11.75 -30.09 -18.08
C PRO A 77 10.74 -29.01 -17.69
N LEU A 78 11.14 -27.75 -17.82
CA LEU A 78 10.34 -26.56 -17.53
C LEU A 78 10.18 -25.72 -18.79
N LEU A 79 8.94 -25.33 -19.07
CA LEU A 79 8.59 -24.36 -20.10
C LEU A 79 7.57 -23.39 -19.51
N ILE A 80 7.90 -22.10 -19.49
CA ILE A 80 7.02 -21.04 -19.02
C ILE A 80 6.77 -20.10 -20.19
N THR A 81 5.49 -19.94 -20.52
CA THR A 81 4.99 -18.99 -21.51
C THR A 81 3.87 -18.16 -20.88
N LEU A 82 3.79 -16.89 -21.27
CA LEU A 82 2.77 -15.95 -20.82
C LEU A 82 2.35 -15.07 -22.02
N PRO A 83 1.24 -14.33 -21.92
CA PRO A 83 0.92 -13.28 -22.88
C PRO A 83 2.04 -12.25 -22.97
N SER A 84 2.10 -11.52 -24.08
CA SER A 84 3.00 -10.38 -24.21
C SER A 84 2.54 -9.20 -23.34
N LEU A 85 3.44 -8.26 -23.08
CA LEU A 85 3.14 -7.04 -22.34
C LEU A 85 2.07 -6.19 -23.05
N ALA A 86 1.96 -6.30 -24.37
CA ALA A 86 0.93 -5.60 -25.15
C ALA A 86 -0.48 -6.18 -24.91
N GLU A 87 -0.57 -7.42 -24.45
CA GLU A 87 -1.84 -8.14 -24.25
C GLU A 87 -2.38 -8.05 -22.82
N THR A 88 -1.58 -7.53 -21.86
CA THR A 88 -2.03 -7.34 -20.49
C THR A 88 -1.62 -6.00 -19.90
N ALA A 89 -2.51 -5.42 -19.10
CA ALA A 89 -2.22 -4.30 -18.23
C ALA A 89 -2.22 -4.70 -16.74
N ASP A 90 -2.50 -5.97 -16.45
CA ASP A 90 -2.64 -6.50 -15.10
C ASP A 90 -1.32 -7.17 -14.64
N PRO A 91 -0.64 -6.63 -13.61
CA PRO A 91 0.57 -7.25 -13.07
C PRO A 91 0.33 -8.65 -12.47
N PHE A 92 -0.91 -9.02 -12.15
CA PHE A 92 -1.24 -10.33 -11.60
C PHE A 92 -1.45 -11.42 -12.66
N ASP A 93 -1.71 -11.04 -13.91
CA ASP A 93 -1.74 -11.97 -15.05
C ASP A 93 -0.33 -12.36 -15.49
N GLY A 94 0.60 -11.40 -15.38
CA GLY A 94 1.98 -11.53 -15.80
C GLY A 94 2.17 -11.38 -17.31
N TYR A 95 3.43 -11.20 -17.72
CA TYR A 95 3.80 -11.13 -19.13
C TYR A 95 5.17 -11.76 -19.36
N LEU A 96 5.43 -12.18 -20.59
CA LEU A 96 6.75 -12.66 -21.02
C LEU A 96 6.93 -12.44 -22.53
N ASP A 97 7.83 -11.54 -22.92
CA ASP A 97 8.11 -11.21 -24.33
C ASP A 97 9.49 -10.52 -24.49
N GLN A 98 9.75 -9.89 -25.64
CA GLN A 98 11.00 -9.17 -25.92
C GLN A 98 11.27 -7.95 -25.02
N SER A 99 10.33 -7.53 -24.18
CA SER A 99 10.53 -6.47 -23.19
C SER A 99 11.08 -7.02 -21.87
N GLY A 100 10.96 -8.33 -21.63
CA GLY A 100 11.32 -8.99 -20.38
C GLY A 100 10.19 -9.91 -19.91
N GLY A 101 10.04 -10.05 -18.59
CA GLY A 101 8.96 -10.83 -18.02
C GLY A 101 8.67 -10.48 -16.57
N LEU A 102 7.39 -10.58 -16.22
CA LEU A 102 6.90 -10.67 -14.85
C LEU A 102 6.09 -11.96 -14.78
N VAL A 103 6.66 -12.99 -14.18
CA VAL A 103 5.99 -14.27 -13.93
C VAL A 103 5.45 -14.22 -12.49
N PRO A 104 4.14 -14.03 -12.30
CA PRO A 104 3.56 -13.84 -10.98
C PRO A 104 3.65 -15.12 -10.15
N VAL A 105 3.57 -14.95 -8.84
CA VAL A 105 3.56 -16.03 -7.86
C VAL A 105 2.47 -17.08 -8.15
N SER A 106 1.31 -16.62 -8.62
CA SER A 106 0.15 -17.46 -8.98
C SER A 106 0.41 -18.45 -10.12
N ARG A 107 1.52 -18.29 -10.85
CA ARG A 107 1.93 -19.22 -11.91
C ARG A 107 2.73 -20.41 -11.39
N GLU A 108 3.06 -20.43 -10.09
CA GLU A 108 3.76 -21.54 -9.42
C GLU A 108 5.00 -22.01 -10.19
N TRP A 109 5.78 -21.04 -10.69
CA TRP A 109 6.90 -21.27 -11.61
C TRP A 109 8.05 -22.10 -11.01
N LEU A 110 8.07 -22.27 -9.69
CA LEU A 110 8.96 -23.20 -8.98
C LEU A 110 8.21 -24.51 -8.71
N PRO A 111 8.73 -25.66 -9.18
CA PRO A 111 8.06 -26.93 -9.00
C PRO A 111 7.97 -27.29 -7.51
N ASP A 112 6.81 -27.78 -7.10
CA ASP A 112 6.59 -28.32 -5.76
C ASP A 112 6.58 -29.86 -5.82
N LEU A 113 7.23 -30.51 -4.86
CA LEU A 113 7.31 -31.97 -4.78
C LEU A 113 6.55 -32.45 -3.54
N PRO A 114 5.40 -33.13 -3.70
CA PRO A 114 4.60 -33.60 -2.57
C PRO A 114 5.42 -34.41 -1.57
N GLY A 115 5.37 -34.01 -0.29
CA GLY A 115 5.99 -34.73 0.81
C GLY A 115 7.47 -34.43 1.06
N VAL A 116 8.10 -33.50 0.33
CA VAL A 116 9.47 -33.04 0.59
C VAL A 116 9.45 -31.56 0.97
N ALA A 117 9.93 -31.26 2.17
CA ALA A 117 10.33 -29.91 2.57
C ALA A 117 11.56 -29.48 1.74
N ALA A 118 11.34 -28.97 0.53
CA ALA A 118 12.41 -28.59 -0.40
C ALA A 118 12.54 -27.08 -0.53
N GLY A 119 13.77 -26.55 -0.44
CA GLY A 119 14.11 -25.24 -1.00
C GLY A 119 14.49 -25.35 -2.47
N TRP A 120 14.83 -24.24 -3.11
CA TRP A 120 15.31 -24.22 -4.50
C TRP A 120 16.61 -23.43 -4.62
N THR A 121 17.60 -24.02 -5.31
CA THR A 121 18.77 -23.30 -5.81
C THR A 121 18.47 -22.93 -7.26
N VAL A 122 18.15 -21.66 -7.51
CA VAL A 122 17.71 -21.18 -8.81
C VAL A 122 18.87 -20.53 -9.54
N THR A 123 19.04 -20.87 -10.81
CA THR A 123 19.98 -20.23 -11.74
C THR A 123 19.23 -19.81 -12.99
N ILE A 124 19.31 -18.53 -13.35
CA ILE A 124 18.66 -17.97 -14.53
C ILE A 124 19.72 -17.35 -15.43
N GLU A 125 19.75 -17.83 -16.67
CA GLU A 125 20.55 -17.26 -17.75
C GLU A 125 19.70 -16.29 -18.56
N THR A 126 20.22 -15.08 -18.76
CA THR A 126 19.60 -14.07 -19.61
C THR A 126 20.59 -13.59 -20.68
N PRO A 127 20.13 -13.26 -21.90
CA PRO A 127 21.01 -12.75 -22.94
C PRO A 127 21.56 -11.36 -22.59
N PRO A 128 22.59 -10.87 -23.30
CA PRO A 128 23.17 -9.55 -23.07
C PRO A 128 22.10 -8.45 -23.05
N GLY A 129 22.20 -7.56 -22.05
CA GLY A 129 21.26 -6.44 -21.87
C GLY A 129 20.01 -6.77 -21.08
N TYR A 130 19.77 -8.03 -20.68
CA TYR A 130 18.73 -8.42 -19.73
C TYR A 130 19.35 -8.86 -18.41
N SER A 131 18.63 -8.62 -17.31
CA SER A 131 18.95 -9.18 -15.99
C SER A 131 17.70 -9.75 -15.36
N ALA A 132 17.83 -10.86 -14.66
CA ALA A 132 16.82 -11.35 -13.75
C ALA A 132 17.01 -10.69 -12.37
N VAL A 133 15.92 -10.39 -11.69
CA VAL A 133 15.96 -9.90 -10.30
C VAL A 133 16.18 -11.09 -9.37
N PRO A 134 17.26 -11.12 -8.58
CA PRO A 134 17.47 -12.19 -7.63
C PRO A 134 16.51 -12.07 -6.44
N TYR A 135 16.15 -13.20 -5.85
CA TYR A 135 15.62 -13.19 -4.48
C TYR A 135 16.65 -12.62 -3.50
N PRO A 136 16.24 -12.22 -2.28
CA PRO A 136 17.16 -11.71 -1.28
C PRO A 136 18.32 -12.70 -1.04
N GLY A 137 19.54 -12.17 -0.98
CA GLY A 137 20.77 -12.97 -0.87
C GLY A 137 21.31 -13.54 -2.19
N GLY A 138 20.58 -13.40 -3.29
CA GLY A 138 21.07 -13.80 -4.61
C GLY A 138 22.11 -12.86 -5.20
N THR A 139 22.77 -13.32 -6.26
CA THR A 139 23.83 -12.60 -6.97
C THR A 139 23.50 -12.50 -8.46
N VAL A 140 23.99 -11.43 -9.09
CA VAL A 140 23.93 -11.23 -10.54
C VAL A 140 25.35 -11.10 -11.06
N GLN A 141 25.78 -12.04 -11.91
CA GLN A 141 27.06 -12.02 -12.58
C GLN A 141 26.86 -11.56 -14.03
N GLN A 142 27.48 -10.45 -14.41
CA GLN A 142 27.40 -9.91 -15.76
C GLN A 142 28.54 -10.43 -16.63
N SER A 143 28.25 -10.81 -17.88
CA SER A 143 29.26 -11.23 -18.85
C SER A 143 28.93 -10.75 -20.27
N ALA A 144 29.91 -10.80 -21.17
CA ALA A 144 29.72 -10.41 -22.58
C ALA A 144 28.71 -11.30 -23.32
N SER A 145 28.53 -12.55 -22.88
CA SER A 145 27.60 -13.52 -23.48
C SER A 145 26.21 -13.52 -22.85
N GLY A 146 25.99 -12.74 -21.79
CA GLY A 146 24.75 -12.72 -21.03
C GLY A 146 24.98 -12.60 -19.53
N ASN A 147 23.90 -12.51 -18.77
CA ASN A 147 23.98 -12.45 -17.32
C ASN A 147 23.53 -13.78 -16.70
N LEU A 148 24.18 -14.15 -15.60
CA LEU A 148 23.84 -15.31 -14.80
C LEU A 148 23.36 -14.81 -13.44
N THR A 149 22.11 -15.12 -13.10
CA THR A 149 21.52 -14.78 -11.80
C THR A 149 21.34 -16.03 -10.98
N THR A 150 21.83 -16.05 -9.74
CA THR A 150 21.73 -17.22 -8.85
C THR A 150 21.19 -16.81 -7.50
N PHE A 151 20.21 -17.56 -6.99
CA PHE A 151 19.63 -17.32 -5.66
C PHE A 151 19.04 -18.58 -5.04
N GLU A 152 18.84 -18.51 -3.73
CA GLU A 152 18.14 -19.53 -2.96
C GLU A 152 16.71 -19.07 -2.67
N ALA A 153 15.73 -19.89 -3.00
CA ALA A 153 14.33 -19.67 -2.64
C ALA A 153 13.90 -20.67 -1.56
N GLN A 154 13.08 -20.21 -0.61
CA GLN A 154 12.57 -21.03 0.49
C GLN A 154 11.04 -21.04 0.47
N PRO A 155 10.38 -22.17 0.79
CA PRO A 155 8.91 -22.24 0.81
C PRO A 155 8.28 -21.23 1.78
N LEU A 156 8.93 -21.03 2.93
CA LEU A 156 8.44 -20.15 4.00
C LEU A 156 8.55 -18.66 3.68
N ILE A 157 9.64 -18.24 3.05
CA ILE A 157 9.94 -16.80 2.80
C ILE A 157 9.10 -16.26 1.63
N ALA A 158 7.96 -16.90 1.33
CA ALA A 158 7.03 -16.59 0.26
C ALA A 158 7.67 -16.63 -1.15
N ARG A 159 7.01 -17.41 -2.02
CA ARG A 159 7.23 -17.36 -3.46
C ARG A 159 7.05 -15.90 -3.91
N ALA A 160 8.11 -15.26 -4.38
CA ALA A 160 8.10 -13.97 -5.06
C ALA A 160 7.95 -14.18 -6.58
N PRO A 161 7.50 -13.16 -7.33
CA PRO A 161 7.46 -13.25 -8.77
C PRO A 161 8.88 -13.37 -9.34
N LEU A 162 9.01 -14.08 -10.47
CA LEU A 162 10.22 -14.02 -11.28
C LEU A 162 10.13 -12.80 -12.18
N ILE A 163 11.16 -11.94 -12.13
CA ILE A 163 11.21 -10.68 -12.89
C ILE A 163 12.47 -10.67 -13.73
N ILE A 164 12.31 -10.36 -15.02
CA ILE A 164 13.38 -10.23 -16.00
C ILE A 164 13.15 -8.96 -16.79
N GLY A 165 14.20 -8.19 -17.05
CA GLY A 165 14.06 -6.97 -17.82
C GLY A 165 15.38 -6.37 -18.26
N LYS A 166 15.30 -5.34 -19.10
CA LYS A 166 16.44 -4.53 -19.53
C LYS A 166 16.74 -3.47 -18.49
N PHE A 167 17.45 -3.88 -17.45
CA PHE A 167 17.76 -3.04 -16.29
C PHE A 167 19.20 -2.51 -16.32
N GLU A 168 19.35 -1.24 -15.98
CA GLU A 168 20.56 -0.63 -15.46
C GLU A 168 20.58 -0.90 -13.95
N MET A 169 21.37 -1.90 -13.53
CA MET A 169 21.48 -2.27 -12.12
C MET A 169 22.47 -1.36 -11.40
N ALA A 170 22.08 -0.85 -10.24
CA ALA A 170 22.99 -0.24 -9.28
C ALA A 170 22.94 -1.02 -7.96
N GLU A 171 24.08 -1.13 -7.29
CA GLU A 171 24.23 -1.89 -6.04
C GLU A 171 25.10 -1.11 -5.05
N ARG A 172 24.73 -1.15 -3.77
CA ARG A 172 25.49 -0.54 -2.67
C ARG A 172 25.25 -1.28 -1.36
N GLU A 173 26.31 -1.50 -0.58
CA GLU A 173 26.21 -1.98 0.78
C GLU A 173 25.81 -0.85 1.74
N ALA A 174 24.81 -1.10 2.60
CA ALA A 174 24.41 -0.18 3.66
C ALA A 174 23.99 -0.96 4.92
N ASN A 175 24.67 -0.72 6.04
CA ASN A 175 24.37 -1.34 7.34
C ASN A 175 24.29 -2.88 7.31
N GLY A 176 25.14 -3.52 6.49
CA GLY A 176 25.16 -4.98 6.33
C GLY A 176 24.04 -5.56 5.46
N VAL A 177 23.36 -4.70 4.68
CA VAL A 177 22.35 -5.09 3.69
C VAL A 177 22.80 -4.61 2.30
N THR A 178 22.77 -5.51 1.33
CA THR A 178 23.00 -5.16 -0.08
C THR A 178 21.76 -4.48 -0.65
N LEU A 179 21.86 -3.18 -0.96
CA LEU A 179 20.79 -2.42 -1.59
C LEU A 179 20.95 -2.41 -3.10
N ARG A 180 19.86 -2.64 -3.83
CA ARG A 180 19.87 -2.69 -5.30
C ARG A 180 18.74 -1.86 -5.91
N THR A 181 18.99 -1.34 -7.11
CA THR A 181 17.92 -0.86 -7.99
C THR A 181 18.00 -1.56 -9.33
N PHE A 182 16.85 -2.02 -9.83
CA PHE A 182 16.69 -2.56 -11.18
C PHE A 182 15.79 -1.63 -11.97
N PHE A 183 16.39 -0.58 -12.55
CA PHE A 183 15.66 0.45 -13.28
C PHE A 183 15.94 0.36 -14.76
N THR A 184 14.97 0.72 -15.58
CA THR A 184 15.19 0.90 -17.01
C THR A 184 16.15 2.06 -17.26
N LYS A 185 16.76 2.08 -18.44
CA LYS A 185 17.64 3.19 -18.86
C LYS A 185 17.01 4.57 -18.68
N GLN A 186 15.69 4.68 -18.83
CA GLN A 186 14.97 5.94 -18.64
C GLN A 186 15.07 6.45 -17.18
N ASN A 187 14.98 5.55 -16.20
CA ASN A 187 14.92 5.87 -14.78
C ASN A 187 16.21 5.59 -14.00
N ALA A 188 17.25 5.06 -14.65
CA ALA A 188 18.56 4.78 -14.05
C ALA A 188 19.16 5.96 -13.25
N ARG A 189 18.92 7.20 -13.69
CA ARG A 189 19.35 8.43 -12.97
C ARG A 189 18.79 8.56 -11.55
N LEU A 190 17.75 7.81 -11.20
CA LEU A 190 17.10 7.84 -9.88
C LEU A 190 17.77 6.89 -8.88
N ALA A 191 18.64 5.98 -9.35
CA ALA A 191 19.20 4.87 -8.57
C ALA A 191 19.78 5.30 -7.22
N ASP A 192 20.76 6.21 -7.21
CA ASP A 192 21.41 6.65 -5.97
C ASP A 192 20.41 7.19 -4.95
N SER A 193 19.45 8.01 -5.39
CA SER A 193 18.47 8.59 -4.47
C SER A 193 17.48 7.57 -3.89
N TYR A 194 17.26 6.45 -4.59
CA TYR A 194 16.45 5.34 -4.08
C TYR A 194 17.26 4.44 -3.16
N LEU A 195 18.54 4.21 -3.46
CA LEU A 195 19.46 3.49 -2.57
C LEU A 195 19.63 4.23 -1.24
N ASP A 196 19.82 5.55 -1.27
CA ASP A 196 19.92 6.38 -0.07
C ASP A 196 18.63 6.30 0.77
N ALA A 197 17.47 6.49 0.14
CA ALA A 197 16.18 6.45 0.84
C ALA A 197 15.86 5.05 1.39
N ALA A 198 16.21 3.98 0.68
CA ALA A 198 16.04 2.62 1.16
C ALA A 198 16.96 2.31 2.36
N GLY A 199 18.22 2.75 2.30
CA GLY A 199 19.16 2.59 3.40
C GLY A 199 18.72 3.33 4.67
N GLU A 200 18.23 4.56 4.52
CA GLU A 200 17.68 5.35 5.64
C GLU A 200 16.45 4.66 6.27
N ALA A 201 15.50 4.22 5.44
CA ALA A 201 14.30 3.53 5.89
C ALA A 201 14.65 2.23 6.63
N ILE A 202 15.52 1.40 6.06
CA ILE A 202 15.92 0.12 6.65
C ILE A 202 16.65 0.34 7.98
N ALA A 203 17.55 1.31 8.06
CA ALA A 203 18.25 1.65 9.30
C ALA A 203 17.26 2.08 10.39
N SER A 204 16.39 3.04 10.08
CA SER A 204 15.41 3.57 11.03
C SER A 204 14.43 2.51 11.52
N LEU A 205 13.94 1.65 10.63
CA LEU A 205 13.02 0.56 10.98
C LEU A 205 13.74 -0.53 11.76
N SER A 206 14.99 -0.85 11.43
CA SER A 206 15.80 -1.84 12.15
C SER A 206 16.04 -1.42 13.60
N ASP A 207 16.36 -0.14 13.84
CA ASP A 207 16.56 0.39 15.19
C ASP A 207 15.29 0.31 16.04
N ARG A 208 14.13 0.53 15.42
CA ARG A 208 12.85 0.57 16.12
C ARG A 208 12.22 -0.81 16.33
N ILE A 209 12.28 -1.68 15.33
CA ILE A 209 11.59 -2.98 15.30
C ILE A 209 12.52 -4.13 15.68
N GLY A 210 13.74 -4.09 15.17
CA GLY A 210 14.75 -5.15 15.27
C GLY A 210 15.36 -5.50 13.92
N PRO A 211 16.40 -6.35 13.89
CA PRO A 211 17.26 -6.51 12.73
C PRO A 211 16.51 -6.87 11.45
N TYR A 212 16.92 -6.24 10.34
CA TYR A 212 16.45 -6.55 9.00
C TYR A 212 16.62 -8.06 8.70
N PRO A 213 15.60 -8.74 8.14
CA PRO A 213 15.58 -10.20 8.09
C PRO A 213 16.27 -10.84 6.90
N TYR A 214 16.70 -10.07 5.90
CA TYR A 214 17.28 -10.59 4.65
C TYR A 214 18.67 -10.00 4.37
N GLU A 215 19.38 -10.57 3.41
CA GLU A 215 20.72 -10.12 3.02
C GLU A 215 20.69 -8.92 2.07
N ALA A 216 19.62 -8.76 1.30
CA ALA A 216 19.50 -7.72 0.29
C ALA A 216 18.09 -7.11 0.22
N PHE A 217 18.00 -5.84 -0.19
CA PHE A 217 16.76 -5.18 -0.56
C PHE A 217 16.86 -4.56 -1.96
N SER A 218 15.90 -4.87 -2.84
CA SER A 218 15.87 -4.30 -4.20
C SER A 218 14.65 -3.40 -4.44
N VAL A 219 14.85 -2.29 -5.16
CA VAL A 219 13.75 -1.52 -5.76
C VAL A 219 13.71 -1.83 -7.25
N VAL A 220 12.61 -2.41 -7.71
CA VAL A 220 12.48 -2.94 -9.07
C VAL A 220 11.45 -2.14 -9.85
N GLU A 221 11.84 -1.67 -11.02
CA GLU A 221 10.92 -1.00 -11.94
C GLU A 221 10.04 -2.00 -12.68
N SER A 222 8.74 -1.71 -12.74
CA SER A 222 7.77 -2.43 -13.56
C SER A 222 7.21 -1.53 -14.67
N PRO A 223 7.02 -2.04 -15.90
CA PRO A 223 6.27 -1.31 -16.91
C PRO A 223 4.76 -1.23 -16.60
N LEU A 224 4.26 -2.12 -15.73
CA LEU A 224 2.86 -2.20 -15.33
C LEU A 224 2.54 -1.27 -14.13
N PRO A 225 1.27 -0.86 -13.95
CA PRO A 225 0.86 0.01 -12.85
C PRO A 225 0.77 -0.76 -11.52
N VAL A 226 1.93 -1.05 -10.91
CA VAL A 226 2.05 -1.83 -9.67
C VAL A 226 2.84 -1.07 -8.61
N GLY A 227 2.56 -1.37 -7.34
CA GLY A 227 3.30 -0.95 -6.16
C GLY A 227 3.06 -2.02 -5.09
N ILE A 228 3.98 -2.97 -4.96
CA ILE A 228 3.85 -4.12 -4.06
C ILE A 228 5.21 -4.44 -3.45
N GLY A 229 5.26 -4.55 -2.12
CA GLY A 229 6.38 -5.10 -1.36
C GLY A 229 6.37 -6.62 -1.32
N TYR A 230 7.50 -7.22 -1.69
CA TYR A 230 7.82 -8.63 -1.55
C TYR A 230 8.93 -8.83 -0.51
N PRO A 231 9.18 -10.08 -0.08
CA PRO A 231 10.38 -10.44 0.68
C PRO A 231 11.65 -9.90 0.01
N GLY A 232 12.26 -8.90 0.66
CA GLY A 232 13.50 -8.23 0.24
C GLY A 232 13.50 -7.55 -1.14
N PHE A 233 12.34 -7.20 -1.69
CA PHE A 233 12.28 -6.20 -2.76
C PHE A 233 10.90 -5.55 -2.87
N THR A 234 10.81 -4.42 -3.55
CA THR A 234 9.53 -3.81 -3.94
C THR A 234 9.46 -3.61 -5.44
N LEU A 235 8.30 -3.90 -6.03
CA LEU A 235 8.02 -3.73 -7.45
C LEU A 235 7.16 -2.48 -7.65
N VAL A 236 7.67 -1.51 -8.41
CA VAL A 236 7.08 -0.18 -8.54
C VAL A 236 6.97 0.24 -10.00
N SER A 237 5.83 0.80 -10.39
CA SER A 237 5.63 1.31 -11.75
C SER A 237 6.66 2.39 -12.13
N GLY A 238 7.30 2.21 -13.28
CA GLY A 238 8.25 3.17 -13.85
C GLY A 238 7.65 4.57 -14.10
N ARG A 239 6.32 4.65 -14.25
CA ARG A 239 5.59 5.92 -14.43
C ARG A 239 5.57 6.76 -13.16
N ILE A 240 5.61 6.13 -11.99
CA ILE A 240 5.51 6.83 -10.71
C ILE A 240 6.85 6.96 -10.00
N LEU A 241 7.88 6.15 -10.34
CA LEU A 241 9.23 6.27 -9.78
C LEU A 241 9.78 7.73 -9.75
N PRO A 242 9.59 8.56 -10.79
CA PRO A 242 10.09 9.94 -10.74
C PRO A 242 9.33 10.87 -9.77
N MET A 243 8.17 10.46 -9.26
CA MET A 243 7.31 11.32 -8.46
C MET A 243 7.88 11.51 -7.04
N PRO A 244 7.89 12.75 -6.49
CA PRO A 244 8.53 13.02 -5.21
C PRO A 244 8.01 12.19 -4.03
N PHE A 245 6.72 11.85 -4.02
CA PHE A 245 6.11 11.07 -2.93
C PHE A 245 6.62 9.63 -2.88
N MET A 246 7.12 9.09 -3.99
CA MET A 246 7.55 7.69 -4.05
C MET A 246 8.77 7.41 -3.19
N ARG A 247 9.78 8.27 -3.23
CA ARG A 247 11.01 8.09 -2.43
C ARG A 247 10.81 8.34 -0.94
N GLY A 248 9.79 9.12 -0.57
CA GLY A 248 9.42 9.35 0.82
C GLY A 248 8.46 8.27 1.31
N ARG A 249 7.25 8.69 1.66
CA ARG A 249 6.21 7.88 2.28
C ARG A 249 6.03 6.50 1.63
N SER A 250 5.86 6.44 0.32
CA SER A 250 5.50 5.17 -0.34
C SER A 250 6.62 4.13 -0.24
N LEU A 251 7.88 4.49 -0.54
CA LEU A 251 8.99 3.55 -0.42
C LEU A 251 9.16 3.06 1.02
N TRP A 252 9.04 3.96 2.00
CA TRP A 252 9.10 3.57 3.42
C TRP A 252 7.97 2.62 3.80
N HIS A 253 6.77 2.80 3.25
CA HIS A 253 5.63 1.91 3.45
C HIS A 253 5.92 0.50 2.92
N GLU A 254 6.41 0.42 1.68
CA GLU A 254 6.79 -0.87 1.07
C GLU A 254 7.95 -1.54 1.82
N ILE A 255 8.91 -0.77 2.34
CA ILE A 255 10.01 -1.29 3.17
C ILE A 255 9.49 -1.76 4.54
N ALA A 256 8.52 -1.09 5.15
CA ALA A 256 7.92 -1.54 6.41
C ALA A 256 7.27 -2.92 6.25
N HIS A 257 6.76 -3.26 5.05
CA HIS A 257 6.24 -4.58 4.76
C HIS A 257 7.29 -5.71 4.84
N VAL A 258 8.59 -5.39 4.75
CA VAL A 258 9.67 -6.37 4.99
C VAL A 258 9.54 -7.00 6.38
N TRP A 259 9.18 -6.22 7.41
CA TRP A 259 8.87 -6.78 8.73
C TRP A 259 7.41 -7.25 8.80
N TRP A 260 6.49 -6.46 8.26
CA TRP A 260 5.04 -6.65 8.43
C TRP A 260 4.37 -7.19 7.17
N GLY A 261 4.07 -8.48 7.14
CA GLY A 261 3.49 -9.16 5.99
C GLY A 261 4.48 -10.05 5.25
N ASN A 262 5.74 -9.62 5.09
CA ASN A 262 6.79 -10.44 4.47
C ASN A 262 7.75 -11.08 5.50
N GLY A 263 7.92 -10.45 6.67
CA GLY A 263 8.77 -10.97 7.75
C GLY A 263 7.99 -11.73 8.82
N VAL A 264 6.85 -11.19 9.26
CA VAL A 264 5.81 -11.89 10.01
C VAL A 264 4.59 -11.98 9.09
N PHE A 265 4.17 -13.20 8.76
CA PHE A 265 3.12 -13.44 7.79
C PHE A 265 1.74 -13.16 8.40
N VAL A 266 0.81 -12.72 7.57
CA VAL A 266 -0.56 -12.40 7.99
C VAL A 266 -1.43 -13.65 7.98
N ASP A 267 -2.15 -13.90 9.09
CA ASP A 267 -3.31 -14.79 9.08
C ASP A 267 -4.52 -14.04 8.48
N TYR A 268 -4.72 -14.17 7.16
CA TYR A 268 -5.80 -13.48 6.46
C TYR A 268 -7.20 -13.94 6.85
N GLU A 269 -7.35 -15.15 7.41
CA GLU A 269 -8.64 -15.61 7.96
C GLU A 269 -9.03 -14.82 9.22
N ARG A 270 -8.03 -14.24 9.91
CA ARG A 270 -8.20 -13.45 11.14
C ARG A 270 -7.92 -11.96 10.97
N GLY A 271 -7.84 -11.51 9.73
CA GLY A 271 -7.72 -10.10 9.37
C GLY A 271 -6.29 -9.63 9.13
N ASN A 272 -6.15 -8.74 8.15
CA ASN A 272 -4.90 -8.16 7.70
C ASN A 272 -4.48 -6.97 8.58
N TRP A 273 -3.52 -7.19 9.45
CA TRP A 273 -2.95 -6.16 10.32
C TRP A 273 -1.75 -5.44 9.71
N ALA A 274 -1.14 -5.99 8.66
CA ALA A 274 0.15 -5.53 8.13
C ALA A 274 0.07 -4.12 7.54
N GLU A 275 -1.01 -3.78 6.84
CA GLU A 275 -1.22 -2.44 6.26
C GLU A 275 -1.26 -1.35 7.33
N GLY A 276 -1.92 -1.63 8.46
CA GLY A 276 -1.98 -0.71 9.60
C GLY A 276 -0.62 -0.51 10.27
N PHE A 277 0.18 -1.57 10.37
CA PHE A 277 1.54 -1.49 10.88
C PHE A 277 2.45 -0.72 9.91
N ALA A 278 2.39 -1.01 8.60
CA ALA A 278 3.15 -0.27 7.60
C ALA A 278 2.78 1.22 7.61
N ALA A 279 1.50 1.56 7.66
CA ALA A 279 1.03 2.94 7.80
C ALA A 279 1.52 3.63 9.08
N PHE A 280 1.58 2.91 10.20
CA PHE A 280 2.08 3.47 11.46
C PHE A 280 3.61 3.69 11.46
N PHE A 281 4.37 2.69 11.00
CA PHE A 281 5.84 2.71 11.04
C PHE A 281 6.48 3.52 9.92
N ALA A 282 5.78 3.73 8.80
CA ALA A 282 6.23 4.56 7.70
C ALA A 282 5.47 5.89 7.65
N ASP A 283 4.19 5.87 7.27
CA ASP A 283 3.44 7.09 6.94
C ASP A 283 3.34 8.04 8.12
N TYR A 284 2.89 7.53 9.26
CA TYR A 284 2.74 8.31 10.47
C TYR A 284 4.08 8.64 11.12
N ALA A 285 5.04 7.71 11.17
CA ALA A 285 6.35 7.97 11.75
C ALA A 285 7.10 9.08 11.01
N LEU A 286 7.08 9.09 9.67
CA LEU A 286 7.65 10.16 8.86
C LEU A 286 6.92 11.49 9.03
N ALA A 287 5.58 11.45 9.15
CA ALA A 287 4.82 12.66 9.43
C ALA A 287 5.16 13.21 10.82
N GLU A 288 5.23 12.34 11.84
CA GLU A 288 5.57 12.68 13.22
C GLU A 288 6.98 13.28 13.33
N SER A 289 7.99 12.67 12.69
CA SER A 289 9.35 13.21 12.68
C SER A 289 9.47 14.57 11.99
N ALA A 290 8.62 14.82 10.98
CA ALA A 290 8.51 16.12 10.31
C ALA A 290 7.62 17.14 11.07
N GLY A 291 7.17 16.82 12.29
CA GLY A 291 6.30 17.69 13.10
C GLY A 291 4.86 17.77 12.60
N LYS A 292 4.44 16.85 11.72
CA LYS A 292 3.12 16.80 11.06
C LYS A 292 2.25 15.62 11.50
N GLY A 293 2.61 14.97 12.61
CA GLY A 293 1.89 13.79 13.11
C GLY A 293 0.43 14.11 13.45
N LEU A 294 0.17 15.29 14.00
CA LEU A 294 -1.17 15.75 14.34
C LEU A 294 -2.06 15.85 13.09
N GLU A 295 -1.59 16.56 12.07
CA GLU A 295 -2.28 16.72 10.79
C GLU A 295 -2.53 15.39 10.11
N HIS A 296 -1.60 14.44 10.23
CA HIS A 296 -1.75 13.11 9.63
C HIS A 296 -2.83 12.27 10.33
N ARG A 297 -2.89 12.29 11.67
CA ARG A 297 -3.94 11.61 12.44
C ARG A 297 -5.30 12.22 12.18
N TYR A 298 -5.37 13.54 12.22
CA TYR A 298 -6.56 14.28 11.81
C TYR A 298 -6.96 13.88 10.40
N ASP A 299 -5.98 13.66 9.53
CA ASP A 299 -6.29 13.25 8.19
C ASP A 299 -7.04 11.90 8.19
N TRP A 300 -6.46 10.84 8.73
CA TRP A 300 -7.14 9.54 8.85
C TRP A 300 -8.53 9.60 9.49
N LEU A 301 -8.72 10.48 10.48
CA LEU A 301 -10.02 10.65 11.12
C LEU A 301 -11.09 11.20 10.18
N LEU A 302 -10.81 12.21 9.34
CA LEU A 302 -11.80 12.66 8.36
C LEU A 302 -12.06 11.62 7.27
N GLU A 303 -11.05 10.83 6.92
CA GLU A 303 -11.21 9.72 5.96
C GLU A 303 -12.17 8.67 6.50
N TYR A 304 -12.07 8.38 7.79
CA TYR A 304 -12.96 7.48 8.50
C TYR A 304 -14.37 8.07 8.72
N ASP A 305 -14.47 9.35 9.09
CA ASP A 305 -15.75 10.05 9.30
C ASP A 305 -16.55 10.24 7.99
N ALA A 306 -15.85 10.29 6.85
CA ALA A 306 -16.47 10.35 5.53
C ALA A 306 -17.06 8.99 5.07
N LEU A 307 -16.85 7.90 5.81
CA LEU A 307 -17.45 6.61 5.49
C LEU A 307 -18.98 6.69 5.69
N PRO A 308 -19.79 6.25 4.71
CA PRO A 308 -21.19 5.98 4.96
C PRO A 308 -21.33 5.02 6.14
N GLY A 309 -22.30 5.19 7.03
CA GLY A 309 -22.47 4.30 8.20
C GLY A 309 -22.63 2.81 7.84
N SER A 310 -23.10 2.51 6.63
CA SER A 310 -23.19 1.14 6.09
C SER A 310 -21.84 0.56 5.59
N ALA A 311 -20.80 1.38 5.53
CA ALA A 311 -19.47 1.02 5.04
C ALA A 311 -18.44 0.82 6.17
N ASP A 312 -18.84 1.06 7.43
CA ASP A 312 -18.01 0.82 8.61
C ASP A 312 -18.16 -0.63 9.10
N TYR A 313 -17.04 -1.27 9.41
CA TYR A 313 -16.99 -2.67 9.84
C TYR A 313 -15.84 -2.92 10.84
N PRO A 314 -15.91 -4.01 11.63
CA PRO A 314 -14.83 -4.41 12.54
C PRO A 314 -13.48 -4.55 11.84
N LEU A 315 -12.40 -4.05 12.45
CA LEU A 315 -11.08 -4.08 11.82
C LEU A 315 -10.59 -5.52 11.56
N ARG A 316 -11.00 -6.52 12.35
CA ARG A 316 -10.66 -7.93 12.08
C ARG A 316 -11.22 -8.48 10.77
N GLN A 317 -12.23 -7.84 10.18
CA GLN A 317 -12.81 -8.24 8.90
C GLN A 317 -12.04 -7.66 7.69
N PHE A 318 -11.11 -6.73 7.90
CA PHE A 318 -10.29 -6.21 6.82
C PHE A 318 -9.30 -7.28 6.35
N VAL A 319 -9.31 -7.61 5.05
CA VAL A 319 -8.41 -8.61 4.44
C VAL A 319 -7.56 -7.96 3.36
N THR A 320 -8.20 -7.21 2.44
CA THR A 320 -7.51 -6.52 1.36
C THR A 320 -8.18 -5.21 1.04
N LYS A 321 -7.42 -4.31 0.40
CA LYS A 321 -7.92 -3.07 -0.14
C LYS A 321 -8.74 -3.34 -1.41
N SER A 322 -10.03 -3.03 -1.37
CA SER A 322 -10.91 -3.09 -2.54
C SER A 322 -11.33 -1.70 -3.04
N HIS A 323 -11.47 -0.71 -2.14
CA HIS A 323 -11.90 0.68 -2.42
C HIS A 323 -11.35 1.68 -1.38
N GLY A 324 -11.67 2.99 -1.51
CA GLY A 324 -11.29 4.01 -0.51
C GLY A 324 -11.81 3.73 0.91
N GLN A 325 -12.94 3.01 1.03
CA GLN A 325 -13.51 2.58 2.31
C GLN A 325 -12.59 1.63 3.09
N SER A 326 -12.07 0.60 2.40
CA SER A 326 -11.12 -0.34 2.99
C SER A 326 -9.79 0.32 3.37
N GLN A 327 -9.43 1.44 2.75
CA GLN A 327 -8.22 2.19 3.12
C GLN A 327 -8.38 2.92 4.45
N ALA A 328 -9.50 3.62 4.65
CA ALA A 328 -9.76 4.33 5.91
C ALA A 328 -9.79 3.38 7.13
N ILE A 329 -10.25 2.15 6.94
CA ILE A 329 -10.30 1.12 8.00
C ILE A 329 -8.94 0.40 8.14
N GLY A 330 -8.49 -0.28 7.09
CA GLY A 330 -7.30 -1.15 7.13
C GLY A 330 -5.97 -0.43 7.34
N TYR A 331 -5.90 0.86 6.97
CA TYR A 331 -4.71 1.69 7.13
C TYR A 331 -4.92 2.72 8.24
N GLY A 332 -5.91 3.61 8.06
CA GLY A 332 -6.13 4.74 8.95
C GLY A 332 -6.55 4.33 10.36
N LYS A 333 -7.69 3.63 10.52
CA LYS A 333 -8.16 3.12 11.82
C LYS A 333 -7.12 2.20 12.44
N ALA A 334 -6.55 1.27 11.68
CA ALA A 334 -5.54 0.35 12.18
C ALA A 334 -4.29 1.07 12.74
N ALA A 335 -3.74 2.04 12.04
CA ALA A 335 -2.62 2.83 12.54
C ALA A 335 -3.00 3.71 13.74
N MET A 336 -4.22 4.26 13.76
CA MET A 336 -4.73 4.99 14.92
C MET A 336 -4.87 4.11 16.17
N VAL A 337 -5.25 2.83 16.01
CA VAL A 337 -5.24 1.85 17.12
C VAL A 337 -3.85 1.71 17.71
N LEU A 338 -2.80 1.67 16.88
CA LEU A 338 -1.41 1.65 17.36
C LEU A 338 -1.00 2.95 18.05
N VAL A 339 -1.43 4.11 17.53
CA VAL A 339 -1.21 5.40 18.21
C VAL A 339 -1.84 5.41 19.61
N MET A 340 -3.10 4.98 19.72
CA MET A 340 -3.81 4.91 21.01
C MET A 340 -3.17 3.91 21.95
N LEU A 341 -2.79 2.73 21.45
CA LEU A 341 -2.08 1.73 22.24
C LEU A 341 -0.79 2.31 22.81
N ARG A 342 0.02 2.99 21.98
CA ARG A 342 1.26 3.67 22.40
C ARG A 342 1.01 4.72 23.48
N GLN A 343 -0.08 5.47 23.41
CA GLN A 343 -0.44 6.45 24.44
C GLN A 343 -0.94 5.77 25.73
N LYS A 344 -1.69 4.68 25.61
CA LYS A 344 -2.28 3.93 26.73
C LYS A 344 -1.24 3.24 27.60
N ILE A 345 -0.24 2.61 26.97
CA ILE A 345 0.79 1.83 27.69
C ILE A 345 2.13 2.57 27.82
N GLY A 346 2.28 3.70 27.13
CA GLY A 346 3.52 4.49 27.07
C GLY A 346 4.52 3.96 26.05
N LEU A 347 5.40 4.85 25.58
CA LEU A 347 6.37 4.58 24.51
C LEU A 347 7.27 3.37 24.80
N LYS A 348 7.82 3.27 26.03
CA LYS A 348 8.74 2.20 26.40
C LYS A 348 8.11 0.81 26.29
N ALA A 349 6.91 0.63 26.83
CA ALA A 349 6.20 -0.65 26.77
C ALA A 349 5.73 -0.95 25.34
N PHE A 350 5.34 0.08 24.59
CA PHE A 350 4.97 -0.07 23.19
C PHE A 350 6.14 -0.55 22.34
N ASP A 351 7.29 0.11 22.40
CA ASP A 351 8.48 -0.29 21.61
C ASP A 351 8.95 -1.69 22.01
N ALA A 352 8.93 -2.04 23.31
CA ALA A 352 9.22 -3.40 23.75
C ALA A 352 8.22 -4.43 23.19
N GLY A 353 6.93 -4.08 23.11
CA GLY A 353 5.88 -4.93 22.54
C GLY A 353 6.09 -5.18 21.05
N VAL A 354 6.47 -4.15 20.29
CA VAL A 354 6.85 -4.25 18.87
C VAL A 354 8.03 -5.18 18.68
N GLN A 355 9.11 -4.97 19.44
CA GLN A 355 10.32 -5.78 19.37
C GLN A 355 10.05 -7.24 19.77
N ARG A 356 9.19 -7.46 20.78
CA ARG A 356 8.74 -8.80 21.15
C ARG A 356 7.94 -9.44 20.02
N PHE A 357 6.98 -8.73 19.44
CA PHE A 357 6.14 -9.25 18.36
C PHE A 357 7.00 -9.72 17.19
N TRP A 358 7.97 -8.89 16.77
CA TRP A 358 8.95 -9.24 15.77
C TRP A 358 9.77 -10.48 16.16
N ARG A 359 10.45 -10.43 17.31
CA ARG A 359 11.35 -11.51 17.76
C ARG A 359 10.66 -12.87 17.91
N VAL A 360 9.41 -12.89 18.36
CA VAL A 360 8.67 -14.14 18.64
C VAL A 360 8.03 -14.71 17.38
N ASN A 361 7.59 -13.86 16.45
CA ASN A 361 6.78 -14.25 15.29
C ASN A 361 7.50 -14.12 13.94
N LYS A 362 8.77 -13.71 13.91
CA LYS A 362 9.59 -13.71 12.69
C LYS A 362 9.49 -15.07 11.96
N PHE A 363 9.11 -15.01 10.70
CA PHE A 363 8.83 -16.12 9.77
C PHE A 363 7.74 -17.09 10.23
N LYS A 364 6.77 -16.59 11.00
CA LYS A 364 5.55 -17.30 11.38
C LYS A 364 4.33 -16.51 10.92
N THR A 365 3.22 -17.23 10.73
CA THR A 365 1.91 -16.63 10.54
C THR A 365 1.38 -16.12 11.88
N ALA A 366 0.93 -14.87 11.90
CA ALA A 366 0.39 -14.20 13.07
C ALA A 366 -0.90 -13.45 12.75
N SER A 367 -1.77 -13.37 13.74
CA SER A 367 -3.00 -12.59 13.73
C SER A 367 -2.91 -11.46 14.76
N TRP A 368 -3.99 -10.70 14.88
CA TRP A 368 -4.19 -9.75 15.97
C TRP A 368 -4.04 -10.38 17.38
N THR A 369 -4.24 -11.68 17.53
CA THR A 369 -4.06 -12.40 18.80
C THR A 369 -2.59 -12.41 19.24
N GLU A 370 -1.66 -12.71 18.34
CA GLU A 370 -0.23 -12.71 18.63
C GLU A 370 0.29 -11.29 18.87
N ILE A 371 -0.31 -10.29 18.20
CA ILE A 371 -0.04 -8.87 18.44
C ILE A 371 -0.45 -8.51 19.88
N GLU A 372 -1.71 -8.78 20.25
CA GLU A 372 -2.22 -8.50 21.60
C GLU A 372 -1.36 -9.16 22.67
N ALA A 373 -1.01 -10.44 22.50
CA ALA A 373 -0.17 -11.17 23.43
C ALA A 373 1.24 -10.55 23.58
N ALA A 374 1.82 -10.06 22.48
CA ALA A 374 3.13 -9.41 22.51
C ALA A 374 3.10 -8.09 23.29
N PHE A 375 2.10 -7.23 23.06
CA PHE A 375 1.98 -5.98 23.81
C PHE A 375 1.56 -6.21 25.27
N GLN A 376 0.67 -7.16 25.54
CA GLN A 376 0.22 -7.50 26.89
C GLN A 376 1.38 -7.98 27.78
N ALA A 377 2.36 -8.68 27.20
CA ALA A 377 3.52 -9.16 27.95
C ALA A 377 4.45 -8.04 28.45
N GLU A 378 4.30 -6.81 27.93
CA GLU A 378 5.15 -5.66 28.26
C GLU A 378 4.44 -4.62 29.14
N THR A 379 3.22 -4.92 29.62
CA THR A 379 2.47 -4.05 30.52
C THR A 379 1.60 -4.85 31.50
N PRO A 380 1.46 -4.43 32.77
CA PRO A 380 0.51 -5.03 33.71
C PRO A 380 -0.95 -4.61 33.44
N MET A 381 -1.18 -3.62 32.57
CA MET A 381 -2.52 -3.17 32.22
C MET A 381 -3.22 -4.22 31.34
N PRO A 382 -4.47 -4.63 31.64
CA PRO A 382 -5.21 -5.56 30.80
C PRO A 382 -5.57 -4.91 29.46
N LEU A 383 -5.07 -5.46 28.35
CA LEU A 383 -5.28 -4.97 27.00
C LEU A 383 -6.44 -5.64 26.27
N GLY A 384 -6.93 -6.80 26.75
CA GLY A 384 -8.05 -7.52 26.14
C GLY A 384 -9.27 -6.63 25.85
N PRO A 385 -9.77 -5.84 26.81
CA PRO A 385 -10.87 -4.91 26.56
C PRO A 385 -10.57 -3.86 25.48
N PHE A 386 -9.32 -3.38 25.40
CA PHE A 386 -8.89 -2.41 24.39
C PHE A 386 -8.92 -3.04 22.99
N PHE A 387 -8.29 -4.21 22.82
CA PHE A 387 -8.25 -4.90 21.53
C PHE A 387 -9.65 -5.34 21.10
N GLN A 388 -10.47 -5.87 22.01
CA GLN A 388 -11.86 -6.23 21.72
C GLN A 388 -12.63 -5.01 21.18
N ARG A 389 -12.57 -3.88 21.88
CA ARG A 389 -13.29 -2.66 21.48
C ARG A 389 -12.87 -2.17 20.09
N TRP A 390 -11.57 -2.15 19.80
CA TRP A 390 -11.07 -1.53 18.57
C TRP A 390 -11.01 -2.46 17.36
N LEU A 391 -10.95 -3.77 17.60
CA LEU A 391 -10.84 -4.77 16.55
C LEU A 391 -12.18 -5.41 16.19
N ASP A 392 -13.04 -5.68 17.17
CA ASP A 392 -14.25 -6.49 16.99
C ASP A 392 -15.52 -5.67 16.78
N GLU A 393 -15.46 -4.35 17.02
CA GLU A 393 -16.60 -3.47 16.87
C GLU A 393 -16.41 -2.46 15.72
N PRO A 394 -17.47 -2.22 14.92
CA PRO A 394 -17.53 -1.03 14.07
C PRO A 394 -17.73 0.21 14.96
N GLY A 395 -17.61 1.39 14.36
CA GLY A 395 -17.98 2.64 15.00
C GLY A 395 -16.92 3.14 15.96
N ALA A 396 -15.99 3.93 15.42
CA ALA A 396 -15.28 4.94 16.21
C ALA A 396 -16.16 6.18 16.52
N LEU A 397 -17.49 6.08 16.34
CA LEU A 397 -18.48 7.17 16.32
C LEU A 397 -19.50 7.15 17.46
N ALA A 398 -19.68 6.05 18.19
CA ALA A 398 -20.61 6.03 19.33
C ALA A 398 -19.95 6.72 20.54
N ALA A 399 -20.41 7.93 20.85
CA ALA A 399 -19.92 8.74 21.96
C ALA A 399 -20.18 8.06 23.31
N ASN A 400 -19.19 7.36 23.82
CA ASN A 400 -19.16 6.98 25.23
C ASN A 400 -18.21 7.93 25.96
N ALA A 401 -18.76 8.93 26.64
CA ALA A 401 -17.98 9.90 27.42
C ALA A 401 -17.22 9.27 28.61
N ALA A 402 -17.49 8.00 28.94
CA ALA A 402 -16.75 7.24 29.95
C ALA A 402 -15.60 6.40 29.36
N ASP A 403 -15.51 6.28 28.03
CA ASP A 403 -14.44 5.54 27.35
C ASP A 403 -13.25 6.48 27.09
N THR A 404 -12.22 6.39 27.93
CA THR A 404 -11.00 7.19 27.81
C THR A 404 -10.21 6.92 26.52
N ASP A 405 -10.33 5.73 25.93
CA ASP A 405 -9.64 5.41 24.67
C ASP A 405 -10.41 6.04 23.51
N PHE A 406 -11.74 6.02 23.54
CA PHE A 406 -12.60 6.78 22.64
C PHE A 406 -12.34 8.29 22.75
N LEU A 407 -12.26 8.83 23.97
CA LEU A 407 -11.91 10.23 24.18
C LEU A 407 -10.49 10.53 23.69
N THR A 408 -9.55 9.59 23.74
CA THR A 408 -8.22 9.74 23.16
C THR A 408 -8.30 9.80 21.64
N PHE A 409 -8.98 8.85 21.00
CA PHE A 409 -9.26 8.84 19.56
C PHE A 409 -9.89 10.17 19.08
N ARG A 410 -10.83 10.73 19.86
CA ARG A 410 -11.57 11.97 19.54
C ARG A 410 -10.90 13.27 20.02
N SER A 411 -10.13 13.26 21.11
CA SER A 411 -9.45 14.45 21.67
C SER A 411 -8.17 14.78 20.92
N LEU A 412 -7.49 13.78 20.36
CA LEU A 412 -6.53 13.99 19.29
C LEU A 412 -7.21 14.82 18.17
N ALA A 413 -8.45 14.49 17.78
CA ALA A 413 -9.19 15.28 16.78
C ALA A 413 -9.54 16.73 17.18
N GLN A 414 -9.91 17.00 18.44
CA GLN A 414 -10.39 18.33 18.87
C GLN A 414 -9.28 19.32 19.25
N ASN A 415 -8.24 18.88 19.97
CA ASN A 415 -7.13 19.76 20.35
C ASN A 415 -6.17 20.03 19.17
N GLU A 416 -6.00 19.06 18.27
CA GLU A 416 -5.22 19.23 17.03
C GLU A 416 -5.94 20.19 16.07
N ARG A 417 -7.29 20.17 16.01
CA ARG A 417 -8.09 21.18 15.32
C ARG A 417 -7.82 22.58 15.88
N ILE A 418 -7.72 22.76 17.20
CA ILE A 418 -7.43 24.08 17.81
C ILE A 418 -6.00 24.54 17.52
N GLN A 419 -4.99 23.67 17.61
CA GLN A 419 -3.60 24.04 17.32
C GLN A 419 -3.34 24.29 15.83
N THR A 420 -3.88 23.44 14.95
CA THR A 420 -3.77 23.60 13.49
C THR A 420 -4.48 24.87 13.03
N LEU A 421 -5.69 25.15 13.54
CA LEU A 421 -6.39 26.41 13.27
C LEU A 421 -5.63 27.63 13.82
N ARG A 422 -5.02 27.55 15.01
CA ARG A 422 -4.20 28.65 15.58
C ARG A 422 -2.93 28.93 14.79
N SER A 423 -2.30 27.90 14.22
CA SER A 423 -1.09 28.05 13.38
C SER A 423 -1.42 28.55 11.97
N LEU A 424 -2.62 28.26 11.44
CA LEU A 424 -3.10 28.75 10.14
C LEU A 424 -3.77 30.13 10.23
N SER A 425 -4.33 30.49 11.39
CA SER A 425 -5.01 31.78 11.60
C SER A 425 -4.05 32.96 11.82
N SER A 426 -2.73 32.74 11.87
CA SER A 426 -1.76 33.84 11.95
C SER A 426 -1.45 34.46 10.57
N ALA A 427 -2.07 33.99 9.49
CA ALA A 427 -1.97 34.59 8.16
C ALA A 427 -3.33 35.18 7.74
N ALA A 428 -3.43 36.51 7.86
CA ALA A 428 -4.41 37.44 7.28
C ALA A 428 -5.90 37.03 7.29
N ALA A 429 -6.70 37.76 8.08
CA ALA A 429 -8.16 37.68 8.05
C ALA A 429 -8.70 38.02 6.65
N VAL A 430 -9.39 37.08 6.01
CA VAL A 430 -10.11 37.28 4.74
C VAL A 430 -11.48 37.89 5.02
N ALA A 431 -11.90 38.87 4.20
CA ALA A 431 -13.21 39.49 4.30
C ALA A 431 -14.29 38.61 3.63
N ILE A 432 -15.18 38.04 4.44
CA ILE A 432 -16.31 37.22 4.00
C ILE A 432 -17.60 38.04 4.13
N GLU A 433 -18.38 38.12 3.05
CA GLU A 433 -19.65 38.84 3.00
C GLU A 433 -20.80 37.88 2.66
N ALA A 434 -21.79 37.80 3.56
CA ALA A 434 -23.01 37.04 3.33
C ALA A 434 -24.09 37.95 2.70
N LEU A 435 -24.53 37.59 1.51
CA LEU A 435 -25.56 38.27 0.73
C LEU A 435 -26.94 37.64 0.97
N PRO A 436 -28.04 38.32 0.56
CA PRO A 436 -29.39 37.79 0.73
C PRO A 436 -29.58 36.36 0.19
N GLY A 437 -30.21 35.52 1.01
CA GLY A 437 -30.43 34.11 0.72
C GLY A 437 -29.18 33.24 0.84
N ALA A 438 -28.11 33.73 1.47
CA ALA A 438 -27.05 32.87 1.99
C ALA A 438 -27.63 31.89 3.03
N PRO A 439 -27.19 30.62 3.06
CA PRO A 439 -27.59 29.70 4.13
C PRO A 439 -27.21 30.24 5.51
N VAL A 440 -28.09 30.07 6.50
CA VAL A 440 -27.75 30.36 7.89
C VAL A 440 -26.84 29.23 8.38
N SER A 441 -25.53 29.49 8.39
CA SER A 441 -24.51 28.48 8.67
C SER A 441 -23.45 29.01 9.63
N THR A 442 -23.06 28.19 10.61
CA THR A 442 -21.92 28.48 11.48
C THR A 442 -20.57 28.27 10.79
N ASP A 443 -20.57 27.66 9.59
CA ASP A 443 -19.37 27.33 8.83
C ASP A 443 -18.95 28.42 7.84
N ILE A 444 -19.77 29.43 7.58
CA ILE A 444 -19.45 30.52 6.64
C ILE A 444 -18.13 31.20 6.98
N GLY A 445 -17.85 31.42 8.27
CA GLY A 445 -16.59 32.03 8.73
C GLY A 445 -15.33 31.20 8.48
N LYS A 446 -15.47 29.95 8.01
CA LYS A 446 -14.37 29.03 7.69
C LYS A 446 -14.01 29.03 6.21
N LEU A 447 -14.80 29.70 5.37
CA LEU A 447 -14.49 29.85 3.95
C LEU A 447 -13.24 30.72 3.81
N ASN A 448 -12.31 30.29 2.97
CA ASN A 448 -11.10 31.04 2.71
C ASN A 448 -10.81 31.02 1.21
N ALA A 449 -10.30 32.13 0.70
CA ALA A 449 -9.85 32.25 -0.67
C ALA A 449 -8.32 32.33 -0.75
N PRO A 450 -7.72 31.81 -1.81
CA PRO A 450 -6.31 32.08 -2.08
C PRO A 450 -6.03 33.57 -2.20
N ASP A 451 -4.84 33.98 -1.77
CA ASP A 451 -4.31 35.34 -1.88
C ASP A 451 -5.19 36.42 -1.21
N GLY A 452 -6.03 36.02 -0.25
CA GLY A 452 -6.85 36.94 0.55
C GLY A 452 -8.03 37.57 -0.20
N LEU A 453 -8.45 36.99 -1.34
CA LEU A 453 -9.57 37.51 -2.11
C LEU A 453 -10.88 37.52 -1.27
N PRO A 454 -11.70 38.58 -1.37
CA PRO A 454 -13.00 38.60 -0.70
C PRO A 454 -13.90 37.44 -1.16
N VAL A 455 -14.66 36.87 -0.22
CA VAL A 455 -15.59 35.78 -0.48
C VAL A 455 -17.02 36.28 -0.34
N LEU A 456 -17.82 36.15 -1.38
CA LEU A 456 -19.25 36.46 -1.41
C LEU A 456 -20.06 35.17 -1.36
N VAL A 457 -20.96 35.03 -0.39
CA VAL A 457 -21.83 33.86 -0.25
C VAL A 457 -23.28 34.30 -0.33
N GLY A 458 -24.10 33.69 -1.18
CA GLY A 458 -25.50 34.11 -1.29
C GLY A 458 -26.34 33.28 -2.25
N SER A 459 -27.63 33.61 -2.33
CA SER A 459 -28.50 33.04 -3.37
C SER A 459 -27.98 33.38 -4.77
N ARG A 460 -28.32 32.55 -5.76
CA ARG A 460 -27.89 32.79 -7.15
C ARG A 460 -28.31 34.17 -7.65
N ALA A 461 -29.52 34.61 -7.32
CA ALA A 461 -30.04 35.92 -7.68
C ALA A 461 -29.24 37.07 -7.03
N ALA A 462 -28.90 36.95 -5.75
CA ALA A 462 -28.10 37.95 -5.04
C ALA A 462 -26.67 38.05 -5.60
N LEU A 463 -26.06 36.92 -5.93
CA LEU A 463 -24.72 36.89 -6.54
C LEU A 463 -24.75 37.49 -7.95
N GLN A 464 -25.76 37.16 -8.76
CA GLN A 464 -25.94 37.75 -10.09
C GLN A 464 -26.13 39.28 -10.04
N ALA A 465 -26.69 39.82 -8.95
CA ALA A 465 -26.78 41.26 -8.76
C ALA A 465 -25.41 41.91 -8.46
N ARG A 466 -24.42 41.14 -7.98
CA ARG A 466 -23.16 41.65 -7.44
C ARG A 466 -21.92 41.36 -8.30
N VAL A 467 -21.90 40.26 -9.06
CA VAL A 467 -20.76 39.87 -9.91
C VAL A 467 -20.97 40.20 -11.38
N ALA A 468 -19.87 40.35 -12.13
CA ALA A 468 -19.89 40.74 -13.53
C ALA A 468 -20.34 39.62 -14.49
N LYS A 469 -20.05 38.36 -14.17
CA LYS A 469 -20.39 37.19 -15.00
C LYS A 469 -20.69 35.96 -14.16
N MET A 470 -21.81 35.27 -14.45
CA MET A 470 -22.23 34.02 -13.79
C MET A 470 -22.05 32.81 -14.74
N PRO A 471 -21.22 31.81 -14.39
CA PRO A 471 -21.08 30.54 -15.13
C PRO A 471 -22.25 29.53 -14.92
N PRO A 472 -22.24 28.34 -15.57
CA PRO A 472 -23.41 27.45 -15.67
C PRO A 472 -23.83 26.78 -14.35
N THR A 473 -25.02 26.18 -14.37
CA THR A 473 -25.85 25.79 -13.22
C THR A 473 -25.40 24.51 -12.51
N GLY A 474 -25.68 24.45 -11.20
CA GLY A 474 -25.48 23.30 -10.31
C GLY A 474 -26.11 23.55 -8.94
N VAL A 475 -26.25 22.49 -8.13
CA VAL A 475 -26.78 22.53 -6.75
C VAL A 475 -25.84 23.34 -5.86
N ALA A 476 -24.51 23.26 -6.07
CA ALA A 476 -23.54 24.13 -5.42
C ALA A 476 -22.50 24.59 -6.44
N ALA A 477 -22.13 25.87 -6.40
CA ALA A 477 -21.20 26.43 -7.38
C ALA A 477 -20.28 27.49 -6.78
N ILE A 478 -19.01 27.46 -7.22
CA ILE A 478 -17.94 28.36 -6.80
C ILE A 478 -17.32 28.99 -8.05
N TRP A 479 -17.08 30.30 -8.00
CA TRP A 479 -16.51 31.05 -9.13
C TRP A 479 -15.44 32.03 -8.65
N ALA A 480 -14.35 32.16 -9.41
CA ALA A 480 -13.47 33.32 -9.35
C ALA A 480 -13.93 34.32 -10.43
N THR A 481 -14.24 35.54 -10.04
CA THR A 481 -14.83 36.55 -10.94
C THR A 481 -14.53 37.96 -10.44
N GLN A 482 -14.99 38.97 -11.16
CA GLN A 482 -14.97 40.35 -10.69
C GLN A 482 -16.35 40.76 -10.17
N ASP A 483 -16.39 41.52 -9.10
CA ASP A 483 -17.60 42.24 -8.71
C ASP A 483 -17.91 43.37 -9.72
N LYS A 484 -19.10 43.96 -9.67
CA LYS A 484 -19.48 45.05 -10.58
C LYS A 484 -18.62 46.33 -10.45
N GLN A 485 -17.71 46.39 -9.48
CA GLN A 485 -16.73 47.47 -9.32
C GLN A 485 -15.34 47.09 -9.86
N GLY A 486 -15.20 45.92 -10.49
CA GLY A 486 -13.94 45.45 -11.07
C GLY A 486 -13.00 44.77 -10.08
N ARG A 487 -13.43 44.47 -8.84
CA ARG A 487 -12.59 43.81 -7.84
C ARG A 487 -12.67 42.30 -7.98
N ASN A 488 -11.53 41.61 -7.95
CA ASN A 488 -11.49 40.15 -7.94
C ASN A 488 -12.10 39.60 -6.65
N VAL A 489 -13.03 38.66 -6.78
CA VAL A 489 -13.77 38.02 -5.69
C VAL A 489 -13.99 36.54 -5.97
N ILE A 490 -14.18 35.76 -4.90
CA ILE A 490 -14.72 34.41 -4.97
C ILE A 490 -16.21 34.47 -4.64
N ALA A 491 -17.06 33.97 -5.53
CA ALA A 491 -18.51 33.90 -5.33
C ALA A 491 -18.95 32.45 -5.11
N ILE A 492 -19.79 32.20 -4.09
CA ILE A 492 -20.22 30.86 -3.69
C ILE A 492 -21.75 30.83 -3.56
N HIS A 493 -22.37 29.93 -4.33
CA HIS A 493 -23.79 29.60 -4.23
C HIS A 493 -23.98 28.21 -3.64
N ALA A 494 -24.78 28.13 -2.57
CA ALA A 494 -25.31 26.88 -2.02
C ALA A 494 -26.76 27.12 -1.55
N PRO A 495 -27.70 26.19 -1.82
CA PRO A 495 -29.11 26.34 -1.51
C PRO A 495 -29.43 26.08 -0.03
N ASP A 496 -28.57 25.37 0.69
CA ASP A 496 -28.76 25.01 2.09
C ASP A 496 -27.42 24.86 2.85
N ASP A 497 -27.52 24.78 4.19
CA ASP A 497 -26.40 24.65 5.11
C ASP A 497 -25.59 23.37 4.85
N ARG A 498 -26.26 22.24 4.64
CA ARG A 498 -25.61 20.94 4.39
C ARG A 498 -24.71 20.99 3.16
N THR A 499 -25.18 21.61 2.08
CA THR A 499 -24.42 21.77 0.84
C THR A 499 -23.23 22.70 1.06
N LEU A 500 -23.42 23.78 1.81
CA LEU A 500 -22.36 24.73 2.13
C LEU A 500 -21.27 24.10 3.01
N THR A 501 -21.64 23.36 4.06
CA THR A 501 -20.72 22.59 4.91
C THR A 501 -19.94 21.56 4.09
N GLY A 502 -20.57 20.94 3.10
CA GLY A 502 -19.90 20.03 2.15
C GLY A 502 -18.82 20.70 1.31
N LEU A 503 -18.96 21.98 0.97
CA LEU A 503 -17.93 22.76 0.25
C LEU A 503 -16.76 23.19 1.14
N VAL A 504 -17.02 23.38 2.45
CA VAL A 504 -16.00 23.73 3.46
C VAL A 504 -15.14 22.51 3.84
N ALA A 505 -15.64 21.29 3.64
CA ALA A 505 -14.90 20.06 3.88
C ALA A 505 -13.73 19.89 2.86
N ARG A 506 -12.51 19.66 3.34
CA ARG A 506 -11.32 19.46 2.47
C ARG A 506 -11.52 18.25 1.54
N SER A 507 -11.32 18.46 0.24
CA SER A 507 -11.15 17.36 -0.73
C SER A 507 -9.66 17.00 -0.87
N ARG A 508 -9.31 15.74 -0.61
CA ARG A 508 -7.91 15.28 -0.40
C ARG A 508 -7.07 14.92 -1.62
N HIS A 509 -7.60 14.96 -2.83
CA HIS A 509 -6.88 14.39 -3.97
C HIS A 509 -6.44 15.37 -5.06
N TYR A 510 -6.48 16.67 -4.82
CA TYR A 510 -6.12 17.64 -5.85
C TYR A 510 -5.26 18.74 -5.27
N GLY A 511 -4.16 19.05 -5.97
CA GLY A 511 -3.21 20.08 -5.58
C GLY A 511 -3.87 21.44 -5.38
N ARG A 512 -3.08 22.41 -4.92
CA ARG A 512 -3.44 23.74 -4.37
C ARG A 512 -4.52 24.60 -5.11
N TRP A 513 -5.07 24.18 -6.26
CA TRP A 513 -5.87 25.00 -7.17
C TRP A 513 -7.00 24.24 -7.90
N SER A 514 -7.84 23.47 -7.20
CA SER A 514 -8.98 22.75 -7.81
C SER A 514 -10.28 23.02 -7.04
N TRP A 515 -11.34 23.47 -7.72
CA TRP A 515 -12.65 23.76 -7.10
C TRP A 515 -13.76 22.87 -7.67
N LEU A 516 -14.75 22.55 -6.83
CA LEU A 516 -15.83 21.60 -7.10
C LEU A 516 -17.11 22.32 -7.57
N VAL A 517 -17.67 21.91 -8.70
CA VAL A 517 -19.04 22.27 -9.10
C VAL A 517 -19.90 21.01 -9.03
N VAL A 518 -20.98 21.04 -8.24
CA VAL A 518 -21.90 19.91 -8.10
C VAL A 518 -23.14 20.18 -8.94
N GLN A 519 -23.35 19.41 -10.01
CA GLN A 519 -24.53 19.50 -10.87
C GLN A 519 -25.69 18.67 -10.31
N GLU A 520 -26.93 18.98 -10.71
CA GLU A 520 -28.16 18.25 -10.29
C GLU A 520 -28.10 16.74 -10.58
N SER A 521 -27.32 16.31 -11.58
CA SER A 521 -27.11 14.90 -11.93
C SER A 521 -26.12 14.16 -11.00
N GLY A 522 -25.59 14.83 -9.96
CA GLY A 522 -24.62 14.26 -9.02
C GLY A 522 -23.22 14.04 -9.57
N ARG A 523 -22.94 14.42 -10.82
CA ARG A 523 -21.59 14.34 -11.42
C ARG A 523 -20.84 15.65 -11.22
N PRO A 524 -19.75 15.67 -10.42
CA PRO A 524 -18.96 16.88 -10.25
C PRO A 524 -18.14 17.18 -11.50
N GLN A 525 -18.15 18.44 -11.95
CA GLN A 525 -17.23 18.92 -12.99
C GLN A 525 -16.04 19.66 -12.36
N ARG A 526 -14.86 19.52 -12.98
CA ARG A 526 -13.57 20.04 -12.48
C ARG A 526 -12.83 20.79 -13.60
N GLY A 527 -12.17 21.90 -13.27
CA GLY A 527 -11.34 22.68 -14.20
C GLY A 527 -10.56 23.81 -13.51
N ARG A 528 -9.52 24.33 -14.16
CA ARG A 528 -8.91 25.63 -13.81
C ARG A 528 -9.73 26.74 -14.46
N TRP A 529 -10.12 27.72 -13.68
CA TRP A 529 -10.86 28.88 -14.18
C TRP A 529 -9.89 30.07 -14.15
N GLU A 530 -9.50 30.54 -15.34
CA GLU A 530 -8.74 31.77 -15.45
C GLU A 530 -9.61 32.93 -14.98
N ILE A 531 -9.05 33.79 -14.13
CA ILE A 531 -9.65 35.08 -13.82
C ILE A 531 -9.53 35.87 -15.12
N GLY A 532 -10.65 36.07 -15.82
CA GLY A 532 -10.66 36.85 -17.06
C GLY A 532 -10.04 38.23 -16.80
N GLY A 533 -9.07 38.61 -17.63
CA GLY A 533 -8.44 39.92 -17.60
C GLY A 533 -9.41 41.06 -17.87
#